data_AF-A0A0L7LRX5-F1
#
_entry.id   AF-A0A0L7LRX5-F1
#
_cell.length_a   1.000
_cell.length_b   1.000
_cell.length_c   1.000
_cell.angle_alpha   90.00
_cell.angle_beta   90.00
_cell.angle_gamma   90.00
#
_symmetry.space_group_name_H-M   'P 1'
#
loop_
_entity.id
_entity.type
_entity.pdbx_description
1 polymer ?
#
loop_
_entity_poly.entity_id
_entity_poly.type
_entity_poly.pdbx_seq_one_letter_code
_entity_poly.pdbx_strand_id
1 'polypeptide(L)'
;MQCRFSPEFANGDPLTYYQVRSTTSGHDNVAIGDIPLETNYQVMYKPMDGRFDLMVANVSYERDNGRFECRIKAGGTGRNLHAQGHALTVLTQPRAPLLAPGMHAQAYEGRELNLTCSSSGGSPEPVI
;
A
#
# COMPACT_ATOMS: atom_id res chain seq x y z
N MET A 1 -2.68 3.77 9.61
CA MET A 1 -2.35 5.01 8.88
C MET A 1 -3.13 6.13 9.50
N GLN A 2 -2.43 7.18 9.95
CA GLN A 2 -3.06 8.25 10.71
C GLN A 2 -3.48 9.39 9.77
N CYS A 3 -4.75 9.79 9.81
CA CYS A 3 -5.24 10.99 9.13
C CYS A 3 -5.73 11.99 10.17
N ARG A 4 -5.12 13.18 10.16
CA ARG A 4 -5.40 14.25 11.11
C ARG A 4 -5.77 15.52 10.35
N PHE A 5 -6.88 16.13 10.70
CA PHE A 5 -7.41 17.31 10.02
C PHE A 5 -7.98 18.32 11.01
N SER A 6 -8.21 19.56 10.54
CA SER A 6 -8.81 20.60 11.38
C SER A 6 -10.27 20.27 11.68
N PRO A 7 -10.69 20.17 12.96
CA PRO A 7 -12.09 19.95 13.33
C PRO A 7 -13.01 21.09 12.87
N GLU A 8 -12.46 22.28 12.59
CA GLU A 8 -13.21 23.46 12.13
C GLU A 8 -13.99 23.20 10.84
N PHE A 9 -13.53 22.25 10.00
CA PHE A 9 -14.27 21.84 8.81
C PHE A 9 -15.67 21.28 9.14
N ALA A 10 -15.86 20.71 10.33
CA ALA A 10 -17.12 20.13 10.76
C ALA A 10 -18.16 21.18 11.20
N ASN A 11 -17.77 22.45 11.36
CA ASN A 11 -18.67 23.53 11.81
C ASN A 11 -19.42 24.21 10.65
N GLY A 12 -19.29 23.72 9.42
CA GLY A 12 -19.88 24.32 8.21
C GLY A 12 -20.66 23.32 7.37
N ASP A 13 -20.24 23.14 6.12
CA ASP A 13 -20.87 22.25 5.14
C ASP A 13 -20.84 20.78 5.59
N PRO A 14 -21.84 19.96 5.19
CA PRO A 14 -21.80 18.52 5.45
C PRO A 14 -20.52 17.93 4.84
N LEU A 15 -19.78 17.12 5.58
CA LEU A 15 -18.50 16.57 5.10
C LEU A 15 -18.65 15.14 4.58
N THR A 16 -17.85 14.79 3.58
CA THR A 16 -17.72 13.41 3.09
C THR A 16 -16.28 12.95 3.17
N TYR A 17 -16.08 11.75 3.71
CA TYR A 17 -14.78 11.19 4.04
C TYR A 17 -14.51 9.97 3.18
N TYR A 18 -13.34 9.92 2.56
CA TYR A 18 -12.92 8.81 1.71
C TYR A 18 -11.56 8.32 2.14
N GLN A 19 -11.43 7.01 2.33
CA GLN A 19 -10.13 6.35 2.28
C GLN A 19 -10.00 5.72 0.92
N VAL A 20 -8.94 6.06 0.21
CA VAL A 20 -8.69 5.66 -1.17
C VAL A 20 -7.41 4.87 -1.21
N ARG A 21 -7.38 3.79 -1.99
CA ARG A 21 -6.21 2.95 -2.22
C ARG A 21 -5.86 2.99 -3.69
N SER A 22 -4.58 3.17 -3.99
CA SER A 22 -4.01 3.09 -5.34
C SER A 22 -2.87 2.09 -5.33
N THR A 23 -3.04 0.96 -5.99
CA THR A 23 -2.04 -0.09 -6.17
C THR A 23 -1.75 -0.30 -7.65
N THR A 24 -0.88 -1.25 -7.99
CA THR A 24 -0.69 -1.69 -9.37
C THR A 24 -1.95 -2.36 -9.95
N SER A 25 -2.83 -2.88 -9.08
CA SER A 25 -4.07 -3.56 -9.45
C SER A 25 -5.25 -2.61 -9.69
N GLY A 26 -5.23 -1.38 -9.15
CA GLY A 26 -6.32 -0.43 -9.37
C GLY A 26 -6.33 0.79 -8.44
N HIS A 27 -7.43 1.53 -8.52
CA HIS A 27 -7.71 2.72 -7.72
C HIS A 27 -9.13 2.68 -7.18
N ASP A 28 -9.29 2.43 -5.88
CA ASP A 28 -10.58 2.13 -5.27
C ASP A 28 -10.78 2.90 -3.95
N ASN A 29 -12.05 3.09 -3.56
CA ASN A 29 -12.38 3.50 -2.20
C ASN A 29 -12.32 2.26 -1.30
N VAL A 30 -11.55 2.32 -0.21
CA VAL A 30 -11.51 1.27 0.82
C VAL A 30 -12.48 1.55 1.96
N ALA A 31 -12.86 2.82 2.15
CA ALA A 31 -13.92 3.21 3.07
C ALA A 31 -14.55 4.55 2.69
N ILE A 32 -15.82 4.72 3.06
CA ILE A 32 -16.55 5.99 2.95
C ILE A 32 -17.22 6.27 4.30
N GLY A 33 -16.90 7.41 4.91
CA GLY A 33 -17.34 7.69 6.28
C GLY A 33 -16.81 6.66 7.28
N ASP A 34 -17.68 6.12 8.13
CA ASP A 34 -17.38 5.05 9.08
C ASP A 34 -17.51 3.64 8.49
N ILE A 35 -17.86 3.52 7.20
CA ILE A 35 -18.15 2.24 6.55
C ILE A 35 -16.91 1.76 5.77
N PRO A 36 -16.23 0.68 6.23
CA PRO A 36 -15.25 -0.01 5.42
C PRO A 36 -15.94 -0.80 4.29
N LEU A 37 -15.35 -0.78 3.09
CA LEU A 37 -15.88 -1.47 1.91
C LEU A 37 -15.27 -2.87 1.71
N GLU A 38 -14.21 -3.20 2.47
CA GLU A 38 -13.62 -4.54 2.50
C GLU A 38 -13.31 -4.94 3.95
N THR A 39 -13.29 -6.25 4.23
CA THR A 39 -13.17 -6.82 5.60
C THR A 39 -11.80 -6.65 6.25
N ASN A 40 -10.74 -6.47 5.46
CA ASN A 40 -9.38 -6.32 5.94
C ASN A 40 -9.06 -4.87 6.37
N TYR A 41 -10.03 -3.96 6.25
CA TYR A 41 -9.87 -2.57 6.62
C TYR A 41 -10.76 -2.22 7.80
N GLN A 42 -10.21 -1.44 8.74
CA GLN A 42 -10.96 -0.86 9.84
C GLN A 42 -10.74 0.64 9.87
N VAL A 43 -11.83 1.37 10.06
CA VAL A 43 -11.82 2.83 10.12
C VAL A 43 -11.97 3.28 11.56
N MET A 44 -11.06 4.15 12.01
CA MET A 44 -11.26 4.91 13.24
C MET A 44 -11.85 6.27 12.89
N TYR A 45 -13.17 6.35 12.87
CA TYR A 45 -13.93 7.54 12.49
C TYR A 45 -14.26 8.40 13.72
N LYS A 46 -13.49 9.48 13.93
CA LYS A 46 -13.75 10.45 15.01
C LYS A 46 -13.59 11.89 14.48
N PRO A 47 -14.55 12.37 13.68
CA PRO A 47 -14.40 13.65 13.00
C PRO A 47 -14.39 14.86 13.94
N MET A 48 -15.09 14.78 15.08
CA MET A 48 -15.08 15.83 16.12
C MET A 48 -13.69 16.00 16.75
N ASP A 49 -12.87 14.94 16.74
CA ASP A 49 -11.49 14.96 17.23
C ASP A 49 -10.48 15.28 16.10
N GLY A 50 -10.96 15.54 14.89
CA GLY A 50 -10.12 15.71 13.71
C GLY A 50 -9.40 14.42 13.28
N ARG A 51 -10.02 13.24 13.48
CA ARG A 51 -9.40 11.93 13.23
C ARG A 51 -10.19 11.06 12.27
N PHE A 52 -9.49 10.48 11.30
CA PHE A 52 -10.06 9.54 10.34
C PHE A 52 -9.01 8.49 9.92
N ASP A 53 -8.61 7.65 10.87
CA ASP A 53 -7.51 6.72 10.65
C ASP A 53 -7.97 5.44 9.94
N LEU A 54 -7.07 4.82 9.20
CA LEU A 54 -7.28 3.52 8.55
C LEU A 54 -6.30 2.50 9.12
N MET A 55 -6.83 1.37 9.59
CA MET A 55 -6.04 0.19 9.94
C MET A 55 -6.21 -0.86 8.84
N VAL A 56 -5.08 -1.43 8.40
CA VAL A 56 -5.04 -2.54 7.45
C VAL A 56 -4.66 -3.80 8.21
N ALA A 57 -5.54 -4.80 8.20
CA ALA A 57 -5.33 -6.10 8.81
C ALA A 57 -5.04 -7.15 7.73
N ASN A 58 -4.37 -8.24 8.11
CA ASN A 58 -4.06 -9.35 7.19
C ASN A 58 -3.47 -8.87 5.85
N VAL A 59 -2.39 -8.08 5.95
CA VAL A 59 -1.78 -7.34 4.83
C VAL A 59 -1.33 -8.32 3.74
N SER A 60 -1.62 -7.99 2.47
CA SER A 60 -1.10 -8.74 1.32
C SER A 60 -0.44 -7.84 0.29
N TYR A 61 0.55 -8.39 -0.42
CA TYR A 61 1.33 -7.63 -1.40
C TYR A 61 0.46 -7.10 -2.54
N GLU A 62 -0.32 -7.96 -3.18
CA GLU A 62 -1.14 -7.60 -4.35
C GLU A 62 -2.24 -6.58 -4.03
N ARG A 63 -2.79 -6.63 -2.81
CA ARG A 63 -3.89 -5.77 -2.39
C ARG A 63 -3.39 -4.44 -1.84
N ASP A 64 -2.37 -4.44 -0.99
CA ASP A 64 -2.04 -3.28 -0.16
C ASP A 64 -0.74 -2.58 -0.54
N ASN A 65 0.11 -3.17 -1.38
CA ASN A 65 1.36 -2.52 -1.78
C ASN A 65 1.08 -1.35 -2.74
N GLY A 66 1.17 -0.12 -2.23
CA GLY A 66 0.80 1.08 -2.99
C GLY A 66 0.62 2.33 -2.14
N ARG A 67 -0.29 3.22 -2.56
CA ARG A 67 -0.58 4.50 -1.92
C ARG A 67 -1.98 4.51 -1.35
N PHE A 68 -2.12 4.87 -0.09
CA PHE A 68 -3.40 5.14 0.55
C PHE A 68 -3.56 6.64 0.74
N GLU A 69 -4.78 7.15 0.55
CA GLU A 69 -5.08 8.57 0.67
C GLU A 69 -6.38 8.78 1.43
N CYS A 70 -6.30 9.55 2.50
CA CYS A 70 -7.43 10.07 3.23
C CYS A 70 -7.87 11.38 2.58
N ARG A 71 -9.13 11.49 2.16
CA ARG A 71 -9.71 12.70 1.57
C ARG A 71 -10.95 13.13 2.34
N ILE A 72 -11.04 14.42 2.62
CA ILE A 72 -12.21 15.05 3.25
C ILE A 72 -12.70 16.11 2.29
N LYS A 73 -13.97 16.00 1.91
CA LYS A 73 -14.60 16.85 0.91
C LYS A 73 -15.80 17.58 1.49
N ALA A 74 -16.01 18.81 1.03
CA ALA A 74 -17.24 19.53 1.28
C ALA A 74 -18.39 18.86 0.50
N GLY A 75 -19.48 18.58 1.19
CA GLY A 75 -20.70 17.98 0.63
C GLY A 75 -21.37 18.93 -0.36
N GLY A 76 -22.06 18.35 -1.34
CA GLY A 76 -22.65 19.08 -2.46
C GLY A 76 -21.62 19.54 -3.50
N THR A 77 -20.56 20.24 -3.09
CA THR A 77 -19.55 20.80 -4.03
C THR A 77 -18.46 19.79 -4.41
N GLY A 78 -18.16 18.82 -3.54
CA GLY A 78 -17.07 17.86 -3.73
C GLY A 78 -15.67 18.48 -3.62
N ARG A 79 -15.56 19.74 -3.16
CA ARG A 79 -14.27 20.43 -2.99
C ARG A 79 -13.42 19.72 -1.93
N ASN A 80 -12.16 19.42 -2.25
CA ASN A 80 -11.22 18.86 -1.29
C ASN A 80 -10.89 19.89 -0.21
N LEU A 81 -11.20 19.56 1.05
CA LEU A 81 -10.84 20.36 2.23
C LEU A 81 -9.56 19.84 2.87
N HIS A 82 -9.34 18.52 2.81
CA HIS A 82 -8.14 17.88 3.31
C HIS A 82 -7.80 16.65 2.46
N ALA A 83 -6.51 16.43 2.24
CA ALA A 83 -5.98 15.24 1.59
C ALA A 83 -4.63 14.88 2.20
N GLN A 84 -4.47 13.63 2.64
CA GLN A 84 -3.22 13.12 3.19
C GLN A 84 -2.94 11.73 2.65
N GLY A 85 -1.77 11.55 2.03
CA GLY A 85 -1.37 10.27 1.45
C GLY A 85 -0.24 9.57 2.21
N HIS A 86 -0.28 8.24 2.22
CA HIS A 86 0.70 7.35 2.82
C HIS A 86 1.14 6.29 1.81
N ALA A 87 2.44 6.14 1.58
CA ALA A 87 2.95 5.00 0.82
C ALA A 87 3.06 3.80 1.77
N LEU A 88 2.48 2.67 1.38
CA LEU A 88 2.59 1.39 2.07
C LEU A 88 3.39 0.44 1.20
N THR A 89 4.57 0.05 1.69
CA THR A 89 5.40 -0.98 1.07
C THR A 89 5.22 -2.28 1.85
N VAL A 90 4.72 -3.30 1.17
CA VAL A 90 4.55 -4.64 1.76
C VAL A 90 5.81 -5.45 1.48
N LEU A 91 6.51 -5.83 2.54
CA LEU A 91 7.74 -6.61 2.40
C LEU A 91 7.40 -8.08 2.17
N THR A 92 8.05 -8.68 1.17
CA THR A 92 7.94 -10.11 0.88
C THR A 92 9.32 -10.71 0.74
N GLN A 93 9.50 -11.92 1.26
CA GLN A 93 10.78 -12.62 1.13
C GLN A 93 10.93 -13.14 -0.31
N PRO A 94 12.11 -12.96 -0.93
CA PRO A 94 12.37 -13.52 -2.25
C PRO A 94 12.41 -15.05 -2.20
N ARG A 95 12.28 -15.70 -3.36
CA ARG A 95 12.50 -17.14 -3.48
C ARG A 95 13.97 -17.47 -3.25
N ALA A 96 14.22 -18.71 -2.81
CA ALA A 96 15.58 -19.23 -2.68
C ALA A 96 16.35 -19.03 -4.00
N PRO A 97 17.63 -18.61 -3.93
CA PRO A 97 18.43 -18.36 -5.11
C PRO A 97 18.68 -19.66 -5.89
N LEU A 98 18.76 -19.52 -7.21
CA LEU A 98 19.06 -20.58 -8.16
C LEU A 98 20.40 -20.32 -8.83
N LEU A 99 21.22 -21.37 -8.91
CA LEU A 99 22.50 -21.37 -9.62
C LEU A 99 22.33 -22.03 -10.98
N ALA A 100 22.78 -21.38 -12.04
CA ALA A 100 22.91 -21.95 -13.38
C ALA A 100 24.39 -22.25 -13.69
N PRO A 101 24.74 -23.43 -14.24
CA PRO A 101 23.85 -24.47 -14.77
C PRO A 101 23.25 -25.43 -13.71
N GLY A 102 23.64 -25.29 -12.45
CA GLY A 102 23.13 -26.11 -11.34
C GLY A 102 24.09 -26.09 -10.15
N MET A 103 23.91 -27.03 -9.23
CA MET A 103 24.82 -27.19 -8.09
C MET A 103 26.20 -27.75 -8.48
N HIS A 104 26.30 -28.36 -9.65
CA HIS A 104 27.53 -28.90 -10.21
C HIS A 104 27.73 -28.34 -11.61
N ALA A 105 28.95 -27.89 -11.90
CA ALA A 105 29.35 -27.43 -13.22
C ALA A 105 30.70 -28.07 -13.58
N GLN A 106 30.85 -28.49 -14.84
CA GLN A 106 32.12 -29.00 -15.36
C GLN A 106 32.86 -27.87 -16.06
N ALA A 107 34.09 -27.61 -15.61
CA ALA A 107 34.99 -26.65 -16.22
C ALA A 107 36.08 -27.39 -17.02
N TYR A 108 36.56 -26.77 -18.10
CA TYR A 108 37.65 -27.28 -18.93
C TYR A 108 38.73 -26.21 -19.02
N GLU A 109 40.00 -26.61 -18.95
CA GLU A 109 41.13 -25.67 -19.03
C GLU A 109 41.09 -24.88 -20.34
N GLY A 110 41.36 -23.58 -20.26
CA GLY A 110 41.33 -22.67 -21.40
C GLY A 110 39.92 -22.33 -21.92
N ARG A 111 38.85 -22.81 -21.28
CA ARG A 111 37.46 -22.45 -21.62
C ARG A 111 36.80 -21.66 -20.49
N GLU A 112 36.20 -20.53 -20.84
CA GLU A 112 35.41 -19.72 -19.92
C GLU A 112 34.12 -20.44 -19.51
N LEU A 113 33.80 -20.40 -18.21
CA LEU A 113 32.58 -20.95 -17.64
C LEU A 113 31.82 -19.84 -16.91
N ASN A 114 30.62 -19.53 -17.39
CA ASN A 114 29.74 -18.54 -16.77
C ASN A 114 28.82 -19.21 -15.74
N LEU A 115 28.88 -18.72 -14.50
CA LEU A 115 27.98 -19.11 -13.42
C LEU A 115 27.05 -17.94 -13.12
N THR A 116 25.75 -18.20 -13.07
CA THR A 116 24.75 -17.18 -12.80
C THR A 116 23.98 -17.53 -11.55
N CYS A 117 23.92 -16.59 -10.60
CA CYS A 117 22.99 -16.63 -9.48
C CYS A 117 21.76 -15.79 -9.82
N SER A 118 20.56 -16.31 -9.58
CA SER A 118 19.33 -15.55 -9.71
C SER A 118 18.41 -15.82 -8.54
N SER A 119 17.76 -14.77 -8.02
CA SER A 119 16.66 -14.88 -7.07
C SER A 119 15.48 -14.08 -7.64
N SER A 120 14.26 -14.55 -7.37
CA SER A 120 13.05 -13.99 -7.96
C SER A 120 11.95 -13.83 -6.92
N GLY A 121 11.09 -12.84 -7.15
CA GLY A 121 10.15 -12.40 -6.13
C GLY A 121 10.87 -11.67 -5.01
N GLY A 122 10.09 -11.05 -4.12
CA GLY A 122 10.60 -10.23 -3.03
C GLY A 122 10.21 -8.77 -3.18
N SER A 123 10.06 -8.10 -2.05
CA SER A 123 9.91 -6.66 -2.00
C SER A 123 10.67 -6.15 -0.78
N PRO A 124 11.71 -5.32 -0.97
CA PRO A 124 12.25 -4.84 -2.25
C PRO A 124 12.86 -5.97 -3.10
N GLU A 125 13.23 -5.66 -4.35
CA GLU A 125 13.96 -6.58 -5.23
C GLU A 125 15.22 -7.13 -4.53
N PRO A 126 15.49 -8.43 -4.63
CA PRO A 126 16.65 -9.04 -3.98
C PRO A 126 17.95 -8.53 -4.57
N VAL A 127 18.93 -8.28 -3.71
CA VAL A 127 20.31 -7.98 -4.09
C VAL A 127 21.07 -9.30 -4.19
N ILE A 128 21.78 -9.50 -5.32
CA ILE A 128 22.56 -10.70 -5.64
C ILE A 128 24.04 -10.41 -5.45
#